data_AF-A0A2K0WRY4-F1
#
_entry.id   AF-A0A2K0WRY4-F1
#
_cell.length_a   1.000
_cell.length_b   1.000
_cell.length_c   1.000
_cell.angle_alpha   90.00
_cell.angle_beta   90.00
_cell.angle_gamma   90.00
#
_symmetry.space_group_name_H-M   'P 1'
#
loop_
_entity.id
_entity.type
_entity.pdbx_description
1 polymer ?
#
loop_
_entity_poly.entity_id
_entity_poly.type
_entity_poly.pdbx_seq_one_letter_code
_entity_poly.pdbx_strand_id
1 'polypeptide(L)'
;MEYARVCTSVLYVSKIILGAATFGSPKWQAWVKDEEEALPLLEHAFKMGINTWDTADAYSNGRSEEIVGKALKKYDIPREQVVNLTKIFYANPSSRPRYLSIGDYEGT
;
A
#
# COMPACT_ATOMS: atom_id res chain seq x y z
N MET A 1 4.24 -14.08 16.09
CA MET A 1 4.54 -12.70 15.67
C MET A 1 4.74 -11.83 16.90
N GLU A 2 5.71 -10.91 16.88
CA GLU A 2 5.90 -9.89 17.91
C GLU A 2 5.41 -8.53 17.41
N TYR A 3 4.85 -7.73 18.32
CA TYR A 3 4.30 -6.40 18.02
C TYR A 3 4.99 -5.32 18.85
N ALA A 4 5.05 -4.11 18.30
CA ALA A 4 5.60 -2.93 18.96
C ALA A 4 4.65 -1.74 18.78
N ARG A 5 4.62 -0.87 19.79
CA ARG A 5 3.88 0.39 19.72
C ARG A 5 4.70 1.43 18.95
N VAL A 6 4.07 2.14 18.03
CA VAL A 6 4.74 3.21 17.28
C VAL A 6 4.83 4.46 18.15
N CYS A 7 6.01 4.73 18.71
CA CYS A 7 6.30 5.88 19.56
C CYS A 7 5.22 6.06 20.66
N THR A 8 4.60 7.23 20.73
CA THR A 8 3.53 7.56 21.67
C THR A 8 2.12 7.35 21.09
N SER A 9 2.00 6.87 19.84
CA SER A 9 0.69 6.63 19.20
C SER A 9 -0.05 5.43 19.81
N VAL A 10 -1.31 5.24 19.45
CA VAL A 10 -2.10 4.06 19.81
C VAL A 10 -1.91 2.87 18.86
N LEU A 11 -1.04 3.01 17.84
CA LEU A 11 -0.83 1.99 16.82
C LEU A 11 0.14 0.92 17.32
N TYR A 12 -0.28 -0.33 17.20
CA TYR A 12 0.55 -1.52 17.39
C TYR A 12 0.81 -2.18 16.04
N VAL A 13 2.09 -2.28 15.68
CA VAL A 13 2.55 -2.81 14.40
C VAL A 13 3.36 -4.08 14.63
N SER A 14 3.28 -5.03 13.71
CA SER A 14 4.16 -6.19 13.68
C SER A 14 5.60 -5.71 13.50
N LYS A 15 6.56 -6.33 14.21
CA LYS A 15 7.99 -5.96 14.09
C LYS A 15 8.53 -6.14 12.67
N ILE A 16 7.88 -6.97 11.87
CA ILE A 16 8.10 -7.11 10.43
C ILE A 16 6.94 -6.42 9.72
N ILE A 17 7.24 -5.53 8.77
CA ILE A 17 6.25 -4.83 7.95
C ILE A 17 6.31 -5.40 6.53
N LEU A 18 5.16 -5.68 5.93
CA LEU A 18 5.09 -6.10 4.53
C LEU A 18 5.14 -4.87 3.62
N GLY A 19 6.17 -4.76 2.80
CA GLY A 19 6.25 -3.75 1.74
C GLY A 19 5.53 -4.21 0.47
N ALA A 20 4.61 -3.39 -0.03
CA ALA A 20 3.82 -3.64 -1.24
C ALA A 20 4.39 -2.94 -2.49
N ALA A 21 5.60 -2.37 -2.45
CA ALA A 21 6.24 -1.76 -3.62
C ALA A 21 6.43 -2.72 -4.80
N THR A 22 6.47 -4.03 -4.51
CA THR A 22 6.55 -5.12 -5.49
C THR A 22 5.19 -5.53 -6.04
N PHE A 23 4.07 -4.96 -5.61
CA PHE A 23 2.74 -5.34 -6.06
C PHE A 23 2.19 -4.32 -7.06
N GLY A 24 1.61 -4.81 -8.16
CA GLY A 24 0.98 -3.94 -9.14
C GLY A 24 0.92 -4.53 -10.53
N SER A 25 1.61 -3.90 -11.48
CA SER A 25 1.70 -4.40 -12.86
C SER A 25 3.15 -4.60 -13.28
N PRO A 26 3.52 -5.77 -13.83
CA PRO A 26 4.83 -5.99 -14.44
C PRO A 26 5.16 -5.02 -15.59
N LYS A 27 4.13 -4.35 -16.16
CA LYS A 27 4.30 -3.28 -17.17
C LYS A 27 4.93 -2.01 -16.59
N TRP A 28 4.78 -1.78 -15.29
CA TRP A 28 5.38 -0.63 -14.61
C TRP A 28 6.88 -0.89 -14.38
N GLN A 29 7.23 -2.04 -13.80
CA GLN A 29 8.59 -2.55 -13.72
C GLN A 29 8.59 -4.08 -13.76
N ALA A 30 9.58 -4.70 -14.43
CA ALA A 30 9.57 -6.14 -14.70
C ALA A 30 9.61 -7.06 -13.46
N TRP A 31 10.07 -6.54 -12.31
CA TRP A 31 10.15 -7.28 -11.04
C TRP A 31 8.87 -7.18 -10.20
N VAL A 32 7.90 -6.39 -10.65
CA VAL A 32 6.62 -6.21 -9.97
C VAL A 32 5.75 -7.44 -10.23
N LYS A 33 5.16 -7.94 -9.15
CA LYS A 33 4.20 -9.03 -9.12
C LYS A 33 2.81 -8.51 -9.40
N ASP A 34 2.10 -9.21 -10.27
CA ASP A 34 0.71 -8.87 -10.56
C ASP A 34 -0.22 -9.27 -9.41
N GLU A 35 -1.53 -9.06 -9.61
CA GLU A 35 -2.54 -9.36 -8.62
C GLU A 35 -2.59 -10.86 -8.26
N GLU A 36 -2.39 -11.75 -9.23
CA GLU A 36 -2.48 -13.20 -9.01
C GLU A 36 -1.35 -13.69 -8.11
N GLU A 37 -0.16 -13.13 -8.27
CA GLU A 37 0.99 -13.41 -7.40
C GLU A 37 0.93 -12.67 -6.06
N ALA A 38 0.42 -11.44 -6.03
CA ALA A 38 0.43 -10.60 -4.82
C ALA A 38 -0.61 -11.01 -3.79
N LEU A 39 -1.80 -11.44 -4.23
CA LEU A 39 -2.91 -11.77 -3.31
C LEU A 39 -2.57 -12.92 -2.34
N PRO A 40 -2.00 -14.07 -2.78
CA PRO A 40 -1.58 -15.13 -1.87
C PRO A 40 -0.49 -14.71 -0.88
N LEU A 41 0.39 -13.78 -1.27
CA LEU A 41 1.44 -13.24 -0.38
C LEU A 41 0.83 -12.39 0.74
N LEU A 42 -0.16 -11.55 0.41
CA LEU A 42 -0.91 -10.75 1.40
C LEU A 42 -1.69 -11.65 2.36
N GLU A 43 -2.36 -12.68 1.85
CA GLU A 43 -3.05 -13.68 2.67
C GLU A 43 -2.08 -14.40 3.62
N HIS A 44 -0.95 -14.86 3.09
CA HIS A 44 0.06 -15.54 3.89
C HIS A 44 0.64 -14.62 4.97
N ALA A 45 0.95 -13.37 4.63
CA ALA A 45 1.44 -12.38 5.58
C ALA A 45 0.44 -12.17 6.73
N PHE A 46 -0.85 -12.03 6.42
CA PHE A 46 -1.89 -11.95 7.43
C PHE A 46 -1.93 -13.19 8.33
N LYS A 47 -1.94 -14.39 7.74
CA LYS A 47 -1.96 -15.68 8.48
C LYS A 47 -0.74 -15.84 9.40
N MET A 48 0.41 -15.27 9.04
CA MET A 48 1.62 -15.26 9.86
C MET A 48 1.62 -14.17 10.95
N GLY A 49 0.56 -13.37 11.02
CA GLY A 49 0.39 -12.27 11.98
C GLY A 49 1.01 -10.95 11.56
N ILE A 50 1.46 -10.80 10.31
CA ILE A 50 1.95 -9.51 9.81
C ILE A 50 0.74 -8.59 9.59
N ASN A 51 0.55 -7.67 10.52
CA ASN A 51 -0.61 -6.79 10.53
C ASN A 51 -0.36 -5.45 9.86
N THR A 52 0.89 -5.11 9.52
CA THR A 52 1.23 -3.78 8.99
C THR A 52 1.71 -3.90 7.55
N TRP A 53 0.99 -3.24 6.64
CA TRP A 53 1.23 -3.28 5.20
C TRP A 53 1.52 -1.89 4.67
N ASP A 54 2.67 -1.73 4.04
CA ASP A 54 3.20 -0.47 3.53
C ASP A 54 3.00 -0.38 2.00
N THR A 55 2.31 0.67 1.54
CA THR A 55 2.03 0.97 0.13
C THR A 55 2.29 2.44 -0.17
N ALA A 56 2.01 2.89 -1.39
CA ALA A 56 2.04 4.29 -1.82
C ALA A 56 1.21 4.51 -3.08
N ASP A 57 0.75 5.75 -3.30
CA ASP A 57 0.09 6.20 -4.52
C ASP A 57 0.95 5.99 -5.79
N ALA A 58 2.26 6.16 -5.66
CA ALA A 58 3.20 6.00 -6.76
C ALA A 58 3.46 4.54 -7.15
N TYR A 59 3.19 3.57 -6.27
CA TYR A 59 3.51 2.16 -6.52
C TYR A 59 2.58 1.57 -7.59
N SER A 60 3.16 1.31 -8.76
CA SER A 60 2.43 0.93 -9.96
C SER A 60 1.22 1.83 -10.24
N ASN A 61 1.40 3.16 -10.08
CA ASN A 61 0.36 4.15 -10.37
C ASN A 61 -0.95 3.93 -9.58
N GLY A 62 -0.84 3.55 -8.30
CA GLY A 62 -1.97 3.29 -7.40
C GLY A 62 -2.46 1.84 -7.42
N ARG A 63 -2.00 1.03 -8.39
CA ARG A 63 -2.41 -0.37 -8.51
C ARG A 63 -2.04 -1.20 -7.27
N SER A 64 -0.95 -0.87 -6.58
CA SER A 64 -0.59 -1.50 -5.31
C SER A 64 -1.69 -1.34 -4.25
N GLU A 65 -2.25 -0.13 -4.10
CA GLU A 65 -3.31 0.16 -3.13
C GLU A 65 -4.60 -0.60 -3.47
N GLU A 66 -4.93 -0.72 -4.76
CA GLU A 66 -6.08 -1.51 -5.23
C GLU A 66 -5.92 -2.99 -4.86
N ILE A 67 -4.74 -3.57 -5.07
CA ILE A 67 -4.45 -4.98 -4.73
C ILE A 67 -4.55 -5.20 -3.21
N VAL A 68 -3.96 -4.31 -2.40
CA VAL A 68 -4.07 -4.34 -0.94
C VAL A 68 -5.54 -4.29 -0.50
N GLY A 69 -6.32 -3.34 -1.03
CA GLY A 69 -7.74 -3.22 -0.72
C GLY A 69 -8.56 -4.44 -1.17
N LYS A 70 -8.18 -5.07 -2.28
CA LYS A 70 -8.82 -6.30 -2.77
C LYS A 70 -8.49 -7.50 -1.89
N ALA A 71 -7.26 -7.61 -1.37
CA ALA A 71 -6.89 -8.68 -0.45
C ALA A 71 -7.76 -8.67 0.80
N LEU A 72 -8.00 -7.48 1.39
CA LEU A 72 -8.86 -7.35 2.57
C LEU A 72 -10.26 -7.93 2.34
N LYS A 73 -10.87 -7.62 1.19
CA LYS A 73 -12.21 -8.11 0.82
C LYS A 73 -12.22 -9.58 0.42
N LYS A 74 -11.23 -10.02 -0.36
CA LYS A 74 -11.17 -11.37 -0.92
C LYS A 74 -10.98 -12.44 0.16
N TYR A 75 -10.17 -12.13 1.17
CA TYR A 75 -9.82 -13.05 2.25
C TYR A 75 -10.59 -12.79 3.54
N ASP A 76 -11.62 -11.94 3.49
CA ASP A 76 -12.45 -11.55 4.63
C ASP A 76 -11.61 -11.12 5.85
N ILE A 77 -10.57 -10.32 5.59
CA ILE A 77 -9.64 -9.85 6.63
C ILE A 77 -10.30 -8.66 7.34
N PRO A 78 -10.52 -8.74 8.66
CA PRO A 78 -11.13 -7.63 9.40
C PRO A 78 -10.26 -6.38 9.34
N ARG A 79 -10.83 -5.26 8.90
CA ARG A 79 -10.08 -4.02 8.64
C ARG A 79 -9.35 -3.52 9.88
N GLU A 80 -9.92 -3.70 11.06
CA GLU A 80 -9.37 -3.33 12.36
C GLU A 80 -8.13 -4.14 12.76
N GLN A 81 -7.91 -5.29 12.12
CA GLN A 81 -6.73 -6.13 12.37
C GLN A 81 -5.53 -5.74 11.52
N VAL A 82 -5.67 -4.79 10.58
CA VAL A 82 -4.59 -4.38 9.68
C VAL A 82 -4.30 -2.89 9.81
N VAL A 83 -3.01 -2.55 9.94
CA VAL A 83 -2.49 -1.19 9.86
C VAL A 83 -1.99 -0.94 8.44
N ASN A 84 -2.76 -0.18 7.67
CA ASN A 84 -2.34 0.28 6.35
C ASN A 84 -1.49 1.54 6.49
N LEU A 85 -0.27 1.49 5.97
CA LEU A 85 0.64 2.63 5.87
C LEU A 85 0.74 3.02 4.39
N THR A 86 0.38 4.26 4.05
CA THR A 86 0.53 4.76 2.67
C THR A 86 1.26 6.10 2.65
N LYS A 87 1.66 6.53 1.46
CA LYS A 87 2.49 7.70 1.19
C LYS A 87 1.87 8.48 0.04
N ILE A 88 2.12 9.78 0.04
CA ILE A 88 1.78 10.73 -1.03
C ILE A 88 3.05 11.50 -1.39
N PHE A 89 3.12 12.08 -2.59
CA PHE A 89 4.01 13.19 -3.02
C PHE A 89 4.49 12.98 -4.46
N TYR A 90 4.91 11.76 -4.80
CA TYR A 90 5.34 11.42 -6.14
C TYR A 90 4.12 11.27 -7.05
N ALA A 91 3.69 12.39 -7.63
CA ALA A 91 2.50 12.48 -8.44
C ALA A 91 2.55 11.49 -9.60
N ASN A 92 1.66 10.50 -9.57
CA ASN A 92 1.30 9.77 -10.77
C ASN A 92 0.56 10.74 -11.73
N PRO A 93 1.00 10.90 -12.99
CA PRO A 93 0.34 11.78 -13.95
C PRO A 93 -1.17 11.50 -14.10
N SER A 94 -1.61 10.26 -13.88
CA SER A 94 -3.02 9.86 -14.00
C SER A 94 -3.85 10.09 -12.74
N SER A 95 -3.26 10.40 -11.58
CA SER A 95 -3.96 10.67 -10.32
C SER A 95 -3.99 12.16 -9.94
N ARG A 96 -3.52 13.05 -10.83
CA ARG A 96 -3.60 14.51 -10.62
C ARG A 96 -5.06 14.93 -10.42
N PRO A 97 -5.43 15.51 -9.27
CA PRO A 97 -6.65 16.29 -9.20
C PRO A 97 -6.52 17.42 -10.23
N ARG A 98 -7.59 17.72 -10.97
CA ARG A 98 -7.62 18.77 -12.01
C ARG A 98 -7.15 20.17 -11.56
N TYR A 99 -6.98 20.40 -10.25
CA TYR A 99 -6.60 21.66 -9.64
C TYR A 99 -5.12 21.77 -9.23
N LEU A 100 -4.28 20.75 -9.44
CA LEU A 100 -2.85 20.77 -9.09
C LEU A 100 -1.96 20.64 -10.34
N SER A 101 -2.42 21.16 -11.47
CA SER A 101 -1.55 21.36 -12.63
C SER A 101 -0.40 22.29 -12.25
N ILE A 102 0.82 21.92 -12.60
CA ILE A 102 2.05 22.71 -12.41
C ILE A 102 1.98 24.13 -13.05
N GLY A 103 0.90 24.46 -13.78
CA GLY A 103 0.61 25.80 -14.28
C GLY A 103 -0.12 26.73 -13.30
N ASP A 104 -0.56 26.26 -12.13
CA ASP A 104 -1.30 27.08 -11.15
C ASP A 104 -0.39 27.74 -10.10
N TYR A 105 0.94 27.56 -10.23
CA TYR A 105 1.97 28.20 -9.40
C TYR A 105 2.79 29.23 -10.19
N GLU A 106 2.14 30.04 -11.02
CA GLU A 106 2.72 31.33 -11.43
C GLU A 106 2.29 32.41 -10.44
N GLY A 107 3.20 32.70 -9.51
CA GLY A 107 3.27 33.83 -8.57
C GLY A 107 2.04 34.71 -8.32
N THR A 108 1.54 34.65 -7.08
CA THR A 108 1.20 35.84 -6.27
C THR A 108 1.66 35.63 -4.84
#